data_AF-A0A916G076-F1
#
_entry.id   AF-A0A916G076-F1
#
_cell.length_a   1.000
_cell.length_b   1.000
_cell.length_c   1.000
_cell.angle_alpha   90.00
_cell.angle_beta   90.00
_cell.angle_gamma   90.00
#
_symmetry.space_group_name_H-M   'P 1'
#
loop_
_entity.id
_entity.type
_entity.pdbx_description
1 polymer ?
#
loop_
_entity_poly.entity_id
_entity_poly.type
_entity_poly.pdbx_seq_one_letter_code
_entity_poly.pdbx_strand_id
1 'polypeptide(L)' 'MADIKSQVPAYIQAIQPYLPGKPISELARELGLEDIIKLASNENPRGPSP' A
#
# COMPACT_ATOMS: atom_id res chain seq x y z
N MET A 1 30.40 -2.33 -15.57
CA MET A 1 28.93 -2.44 -15.72
C MET A 1 28.40 -1.10 -16.21
N ALA A 2 27.47 -1.09 -17.17
CA ALA A 2 26.75 0.13 -17.52
C ALA A 2 25.85 0.58 -16.35
N ASP A 3 25.68 1.89 -16.15
CA ASP A 3 24.77 2.44 -15.15
C ASP A 3 23.32 2.15 -15.56
N ILE A 4 22.62 1.34 -14.78
CA ILE A 4 21.23 0.95 -15.05
C ILE A 4 20.29 2.15 -15.12
N LYS A 5 20.57 3.24 -14.38
CA LYS A 5 19.73 4.44 -14.41
C LYS A 5 19.72 5.11 -15.78
N SER A 6 20.85 5.08 -16.48
CA SER A 6 20.98 5.64 -17.84
C SER A 6 20.12 4.94 -18.89
N GLN A 7 19.62 3.73 -18.60
CA GLN A 7 18.79 2.95 -19.52
C GLN A 7 17.28 3.14 -19.26
N VAL A 8 16.91 3.82 -18.17
CA VAL A 8 15.51 4.03 -17.78
C VAL A 8 14.96 5.28 -18.48
N PRO A 9 13.82 5.21 -19.18
CA PRO A 9 13.22 6.39 -19.81
C PRO A 9 12.91 7.51 -18.82
N ALA A 10 13.08 8.77 -19.24
CA ALA A 10 12.89 9.94 -18.37
C ALA A 10 11.51 9.99 -17.70
N TYR A 11 10.45 9.55 -18.39
CA TYR A 11 9.09 9.52 -17.85
C TYR A 11 8.91 8.51 -16.71
N ILE A 12 9.70 7.44 -16.66
CA ILE A 12 9.70 6.49 -15.53
C ILE A 12 10.48 7.07 -14.35
N GLN A 13 11.62 7.72 -14.61
CA GLN A 13 12.41 8.37 -13.55
C GLN A 13 11.64 9.50 -12.84
N ALA A 14 10.67 10.12 -13.53
CA ALA A 14 9.81 11.16 -12.98
C ALA A 14 8.68 10.63 -12.07
N ILE A 15 8.44 9.30 -12.05
CA ILE A 15 7.40 8.70 -11.22
C ILE A 15 7.88 8.66 -9.77
N GLN A 16 7.07 9.21 -8.85
CA GLN A 16 7.28 9.00 -7.42
C GLN A 16 7.19 7.51 -7.10
N PRO A 17 8.20 6.91 -6.44
CA PRO A 17 8.15 5.50 -6.07
C PRO A 17 6.86 5.18 -5.31
N TYR A 18 6.18 4.12 -5.74
CA TYR A 18 4.95 3.68 -5.09
C TYR A 18 5.28 3.15 -3.69
N LEU A 19 4.76 3.83 -2.68
CA LEU A 19 4.81 3.34 -1.30
C LEU A 19 3.51 2.57 -1.02
N PRO A 20 3.54 1.23 -0.90
CA PRO A 20 2.35 0.48 -0.52
C PRO A 20 1.89 0.88 0.88
N GLY A 21 0.58 0.87 1.10
CA GLY A 21 0.01 1.07 2.43
C GLY A 21 0.44 -0.03 3.40
N LYS A 22 0.62 0.33 4.68
CA LYS A 22 0.94 -0.62 5.75
C LYS A 22 -0.21 -1.63 5.93
N PRO A 23 0.07 -2.94 6.03
CA PRO A 23 -0.96 -3.94 6.36
C PRO A 23 -1.63 -3.63 7.70
N ILE A 24 -2.95 -3.82 7.76
CA ILE A 24 -3.74 -3.56 8.98
C ILE A 24 -3.23 -4.41 10.15
N SER A 25 -2.83 -5.67 9.90
CA SER A 25 -2.28 -6.57 10.92
C SER A 25 -0.95 -6.09 11.50
N GLU A 26 -0.11 -5.45 10.69
CA GLU A 26 1.16 -4.89 11.14
C GLU A 26 0.91 -3.68 12.04
N LEU A 27 0.00 -2.79 11.63
CA LEU A 27 -0.43 -1.65 12.44
C LEU A 27 -1.07 -2.09 13.76
N ALA A 28 -1.91 -3.13 13.73
CA ALA A 28 -2.55 -3.69 14.93
C ALA A 28 -1.49 -4.14 15.95
N ARG A 29 -0.49 -4.89 15.49
CA ARG A 29 0.62 -5.38 16.32
C ARG A 29 1.46 -4.24 16.90
N GLU A 30 1.76 -3.21 16.10
CA GLU A 30 2.52 -2.04 16.56
C GLU A 30 1.79 -1.25 17.65
N LEU A 31 0.47 -1.13 17.53
CA LEU A 31 -0.37 -0.36 18.46
C LEU A 31 -0.94 -1.18 19.62
N GLY A 32 -0.71 -2.51 19.65
CA GLY A 32 -1.27 -3.40 20.66
C GLY A 32 -2.80 -3.53 20.58
N LEU A 33 -3.37 -3.42 19.38
CA LEU A 33 -4.81 -3.52 19.15
C LEU A 33 -5.21 -4.97 18.84
N GLU A 34 -6.21 -5.46 19.56
CA GLU A 34 -6.81 -6.78 19.30
C GLU A 34 -7.89 -6.71 18.22
N ASP A 35 -8.57 -5.55 18.09
CA ASP A 35 -9.71 -5.36 17.19
C ASP A 35 -9.62 -4.04 16.42
N ILE A 36 -9.99 -4.06 15.13
CA ILE A 36 -9.92 -2.90 14.23
C ILE A 36 -11.19 -2.78 13.40
N ILE A 37 -11.85 -1.62 13.48
CA ILE A 37 -12.93 -1.24 12.57
C ILE A 37 -12.35 -0.45 11.39
N LYS A 38 -12.41 -1.02 10.19
CA LYS A 38 -11.88 -0.40 8.97
C LYS A 38 -12.91 0.51 8.31
N LEU A 39 -12.59 1.80 8.18
CA LEU A 39 -13.44 2.81 7.53
C LEU A 39 -12.75 3.54 6.35
N ALA A 40 -11.58 3.05 5.89
CA ALA A 40 -10.65 3.81 5.06
C ALA A 40 -10.58 3.41 3.56
N SER A 41 -11.51 2.60 3.05
CA SER A 41 -11.41 2.05 1.67
C SER A 41 -12.72 2.01 0.88
N ASN A 42 -13.77 2.70 1.35
CA ASN A 42 -15.10 2.69 0.72
C ASN A 42 -15.65 1.27 0.49
N GLU A 43 -15.29 0.33 1.37
CA GLU A 43 -15.76 -1.06 1.29
C GLU A 43 -17.22 -1.16 1.73
N ASN A 44 -17.94 -2.13 1.17
CA ASN A 44 -19.28 -2.46 1.63
C ASN A 44 -19.19 -3.25 2.94
N PRO A 45 -19.68 -2.71 4.09
CA PRO A 45 -19.59 -3.40 5.38
C PRO A 45 -20.42 -4.69 5.43
N ARG A 46 -21.35 -4.90 4.47
CA ARG A 46 -22.18 -6.11 4.39
C ARG A 46 -21.49 -7.29 3.70
N GLY A 47 -20.30 -7.09 3.12
CA GLY A 47 -19.62 -8.12 2.32
C GLY A 47 -20.28 -8.36 0.95
N PRO A 48 -19.88 -9.43 0.25
CA PRO A 48 -20.49 -9.83 -1.02
C PRO A 48 -21.94 -10.34 -0.81
N SER A 49 -22.72 -10.40 -1.90
CA SER A 49 -24.00 -11.12 -1.90
C SER A 49 -23.79 -12.60 -1.52
N PRO A 50 -24.78 -13.26 -0.88
CA PRO A 50 -24.82 -14.72 -0.77
C PRO A 50 -24.74 -15.41 -2.13
#